data_AF-A0A0E3PU73-F1
#
_entry.id   AF-A0A0E3PU73-F1
#
_cell.length_a   1.000
_cell.length_b   1.000
_cell.length_c   1.000
_cell.angle_alpha   90.00
_cell.angle_beta   90.00
_cell.angle_gamma   90.00
#
_symmetry.space_group_name_H-M   'P 1'
#
loop_
_entity.id
_entity.type
_entity.pdbx_description
1 polymer ?
#
loop_
_entity_poly.entity_id
_entity_poly.type
_entity_poly.pdbx_seq_one_letter_code
_entity_poly.pdbx_strand_id
1 'polypeptide(L)'
;MTGNRQFSLDLLIVAALVVLTDIFVLVPPLSGSFLRTVLGLLLVLFLPGYALTAALLPAKKDLEGIERALLSLGLSIAITPLMGFGMNYTSWGIREIPVLAGLSAFTLLSCGAAYFRRSRLPETEAFNITGETFTSTLKTEIFEEIGYGTSKAFATLLVISMLASLGSLAYVIGSPRGEEPFTEFYILGPDRVAENYPTEYTPGNSGTVIVGVKNHEHRNVDYTMEVRLENHSMPLPEDQKYISLGHNESWEEPVTFTPSVEGNNMKLEFLLFNETEKSIPYRNTHLWINVTKET
;
A
#
# COMPACT_ATOMS: atom_id res chain seq x y z
N MET A 1 -4.13 23.93 -50.32
CA MET A 1 -3.51 22.60 -50.20
C MET A 1 -3.47 22.25 -48.72
N THR A 2 -4.48 21.51 -48.27
CA THR A 2 -4.58 21.01 -46.88
C THR A 2 -3.64 19.83 -46.74
N GLY A 3 -2.38 20.12 -46.39
CA GLY A 3 -1.40 19.10 -46.04
C GLY A 3 -1.94 18.26 -44.90
N ASN A 4 -1.95 16.95 -45.11
CA ASN A 4 -2.37 15.95 -44.13
C ASN A 4 -1.36 15.98 -42.97
N ARG A 5 -1.56 16.88 -41.99
CA ARG A 5 -0.67 17.05 -40.83
C ARG A 5 -0.61 15.72 -40.08
N GLN A 6 0.50 15.00 -40.22
CA GLN A 6 0.72 13.73 -39.53
C GLN A 6 0.64 13.96 -38.02
N PHE A 7 -0.33 13.31 -37.37
CA PHE A 7 -0.39 13.25 -35.92
C PHE A 7 0.92 12.69 -35.37
N SER A 8 1.44 13.30 -34.31
CA SER A 8 2.63 12.77 -33.66
C SER A 8 2.28 11.45 -32.98
N LEU A 9 2.80 10.34 -33.52
CA LEU A 9 2.47 8.99 -33.08
C LEU A 9 2.83 8.75 -31.61
N ASP A 10 3.89 9.40 -31.13
CA ASP A 10 4.32 9.35 -29.73
C ASP A 10 3.22 9.84 -28.76
N LEU A 11 2.62 11.00 -29.04
CA LEU A 11 1.55 11.55 -28.19
C LEU A 11 0.29 10.69 -28.20
N LEU A 12 -0.02 10.07 -29.35
CA LEU A 12 -1.13 9.11 -29.46
C LEU A 12 -0.86 7.85 -28.66
N ILE A 13 0.36 7.29 -28.72
CA ILE A 13 0.76 6.12 -27.94
C ILE A 13 0.66 6.44 -26.44
N VAL A 14 1.15 7.60 -26.01
CA VAL A 14 1.05 8.03 -24.59
C VAL A 14 -0.41 8.14 -24.16
N ALA A 15 -1.26 8.80 -24.94
CA ALA A 15 -2.68 8.92 -24.62
C ALA A 15 -3.39 7.55 -24.59
N ALA A 16 -3.09 6.67 -25.54
CA ALA A 16 -3.63 5.32 -25.59
C ALA A 16 -3.19 4.48 -24.38
N LEU A 17 -1.93 4.60 -23.95
CA LEU A 17 -1.42 3.92 -22.76
C LEU A 17 -2.10 4.43 -21.48
N VAL A 18 -2.34 5.74 -21.35
CA VAL A 18 -3.10 6.30 -20.22
C VAL A 18 -4.50 5.69 -20.16
N VAL A 19 -5.24 5.71 -21.28
CA VAL A 19 -6.59 5.14 -21.35
C VAL A 19 -6.58 3.64 -21.06
N LEU A 20 -5.57 2.91 -21.56
CA LEU A 20 -5.42 1.50 -21.29
C LEU A 20 -5.15 1.24 -19.80
N THR A 21 -4.28 2.03 -19.17
CA THR A 21 -4.04 1.96 -17.72
C THR A 21 -5.33 2.21 -16.93
N ASP A 22 -6.09 3.25 -17.28
CA ASP A 22 -7.36 3.57 -16.61
C ASP A 22 -8.35 2.40 -16.72
N ILE A 23 -8.46 1.75 -17.88
CA ILE A 23 -9.32 0.56 -18.07
C ILE A 23 -8.85 -0.58 -17.16
N PHE A 24 -7.55 -0.90 -17.15
CA PHE A 24 -7.02 -2.01 -16.35
C PHE A 24 -7.13 -1.78 -14.84
N VAL A 25 -7.09 -0.53 -14.40
CA VAL A 25 -7.22 -0.18 -12.98
C VAL A 25 -8.69 -0.13 -12.55
N LEU A 26 -9.57 0.48 -13.34
CA LEU A 26 -10.96 0.73 -12.94
C LEU A 26 -11.91 -0.45 -13.18
N VAL A 27 -11.59 -1.37 -14.09
CA VAL A 27 -12.45 -2.52 -14.41
C VAL A 27 -12.13 -3.68 -13.44
N PRO A 28 -13.05 -4.06 -12.53
CA PRO A 28 -12.79 -5.06 -11.49
C PRO A 28 -12.22 -6.42 -11.96
N PRO A 29 -12.66 -7.03 -13.08
CA PRO A 29 -12.05 -8.28 -13.53
C PRO A 29 -10.61 -8.13 -14.06
N LEU A 30 -10.20 -6.91 -14.43
CA LEU A 30 -8.84 -6.62 -14.92
C LEU A 30 -7.91 -6.12 -13.82
N SER A 31 -8.47 -5.66 -12.70
CA SER A 31 -7.71 -5.02 -11.62
C SER A 31 -6.78 -6.00 -10.88
N GLY A 32 -7.04 -7.31 -10.93
CA GLY A 32 -6.15 -8.34 -10.39
C GLY A 32 -5.00 -8.76 -11.33
N SER A 33 -4.91 -8.20 -12.53
CA SER A 33 -3.94 -8.66 -13.53
C SER A 33 -2.54 -8.10 -13.33
N PHE A 34 -1.51 -8.89 -13.68
CA PHE A 34 -0.12 -8.41 -13.73
C PHE A 34 0.06 -7.20 -14.65
N LEU A 35 -0.78 -7.11 -15.70
CA LEU A 35 -0.74 -6.00 -16.65
C LEU A 35 -1.12 -4.66 -16.01
N ARG A 36 -2.03 -4.64 -15.01
CA ARG A 36 -2.33 -3.44 -14.22
C ARG A 36 -1.06 -2.88 -13.59
N THR A 37 -0.25 -3.74 -12.98
CA THR A 37 0.98 -3.31 -12.29
C THR A 37 1.98 -2.72 -13.27
N VAL A 38 2.19 -3.37 -14.43
CA VAL A 38 3.11 -2.86 -15.47
C VAL A 38 2.63 -1.52 -16.03
N LEU A 39 1.35 -1.42 -16.38
CA LEU A 39 0.75 -0.19 -16.93
C LEU A 39 0.70 0.96 -15.92
N GLY A 40 0.36 0.66 -14.66
CA GLY A 40 0.37 1.63 -13.57
C GLY A 40 1.78 2.14 -13.28
N LEU A 41 2.78 1.26 -13.29
CA LEU A 41 4.19 1.66 -13.13
C LEU A 41 4.64 2.57 -14.28
N LEU A 42 4.26 2.25 -15.51
CA LEU A 42 4.58 3.07 -16.69
C LEU A 42 3.92 4.45 -16.60
N LEU A 43 2.65 4.50 -16.16
CA LEU A 43 1.92 5.75 -15.92
C LEU A 43 2.59 6.60 -14.84
N VAL A 44 3.10 6.01 -13.76
CA VAL A 44 3.71 6.76 -12.65
C VAL A 44 5.13 7.21 -12.97
N LEU A 45 5.93 6.37 -13.64
CA LEU A 45 7.36 6.60 -13.83
C LEU A 45 7.71 7.29 -15.16
N PHE A 46 6.84 7.32 -16.15
CA PHE A 46 7.23 7.81 -17.47
C PHE A 46 6.21 8.71 -18.16
N LEU A 47 4.93 8.31 -18.25
CA LEU A 47 3.96 8.97 -19.12
C LEU A 47 3.74 10.48 -18.84
N PRO A 48 3.48 10.95 -17.60
CA PRO A 48 3.24 12.37 -17.33
C PRO A 48 4.49 13.20 -17.58
N GLY A 49 5.67 12.67 -17.23
CA GLY A 49 6.93 13.34 -17.48
C GLY A 49 7.26 13.44 -18.98
N TYR A 50 6.95 12.40 -19.76
CA TYR A 50 7.11 12.43 -21.22
C TYR A 50 6.18 13.44 -21.87
N ALA A 51 4.89 13.42 -21.50
CA ALA A 51 3.91 14.37 -22.01
C ALA A 51 4.30 15.81 -21.68
N LEU A 52 4.78 16.07 -20.46
CA LEU A 52 5.26 17.39 -20.07
C LEU A 52 6.55 17.78 -20.80
N THR A 53 7.51 16.86 -20.97
CA THR A 53 8.73 17.12 -21.75
C THR A 53 8.38 17.51 -23.18
N ALA A 54 7.48 16.77 -23.82
CA ALA A 54 6.99 17.07 -25.16
C ALA A 54 6.24 18.42 -25.23
N ALA A 55 5.60 18.83 -24.14
CA ALA A 55 4.95 20.13 -24.03
C ALA A 55 5.94 21.26 -23.82
N LEU A 56 6.99 21.07 -23.01
CA LEU A 56 7.98 22.11 -22.70
C LEU A 56 8.98 22.31 -23.84
N LEU A 57 9.44 21.22 -24.45
CA LEU A 57 10.51 21.15 -25.44
C LEU A 57 10.01 20.44 -26.72
N PRO A 58 9.18 21.12 -27.54
CA PRO A 58 8.47 20.50 -28.66
C PRO A 58 9.34 20.29 -29.92
N ALA A 59 10.52 20.92 -30.03
CA ALA A 59 11.33 20.82 -31.24
C ALA A 59 12.25 19.58 -31.22
N LYS A 60 12.70 19.14 -32.40
CA LYS A 60 13.66 18.03 -32.53
C LYS A 60 15.03 18.35 -31.95
N LYS A 61 15.47 19.59 -32.15
CA LYS A 61 16.80 20.09 -31.75
C LYS A 61 16.94 20.37 -30.25
N ASP A 62 15.84 20.33 -29.50
CA ASP A 62 15.85 20.71 -28.08
C ASP A 62 16.50 19.63 -27.22
N LEU A 63 16.29 18.35 -27.58
CA LEU A 63 16.75 17.18 -26.83
C LEU A 63 16.98 16.00 -27.75
N GLU A 64 18.10 15.33 -27.55
CA GLU A 64 18.39 14.02 -28.14
C GLU A 64 17.48 12.92 -27.55
N GLY A 65 17.41 11.75 -28.19
CA GLY A 65 16.48 10.68 -27.80
C GLY A 65 16.62 10.24 -26.34
N ILE A 66 17.86 10.07 -25.88
CA ILE A 66 18.19 9.61 -24.53
C ILE A 66 17.98 10.72 -23.51
N GLU A 67 18.40 11.96 -23.82
CA GLU A 67 18.15 13.11 -22.95
C GLU A 67 16.65 13.31 -22.70
N ARG A 68 15.84 13.13 -23.74
CA ARG A 68 14.38 13.17 -23.65
C ARG A 68 13.83 12.07 -22.75
N ALA A 69 14.32 10.85 -22.86
CA ALA A 69 13.90 9.75 -22.01
C ALA A 69 14.28 9.99 -20.54
N LEU A 70 15.51 10.46 -20.27
CA LEU A 70 16.00 10.77 -18.93
C LEU A 70 15.22 11.92 -18.29
N LEU A 71 14.98 13.01 -19.04
CA LEU A 71 14.19 14.13 -18.55
C LEU A 71 12.73 13.74 -18.29
N SER A 72 12.16 12.89 -19.14
CA SER A 72 10.80 12.36 -18.96
C SER A 72 10.70 11.56 -17.66
N LEU A 73 11.66 10.66 -17.41
CA LEU A 73 11.73 9.89 -16.16
C LEU A 73 11.86 10.83 -14.95
N GLY A 74 12.79 11.79 -15.00
CA GLY A 74 13.02 12.74 -13.92
C GLY A 74 11.80 13.61 -13.60
N LEU A 75 11.12 14.14 -14.62
CA LEU A 75 9.90 14.92 -14.45
C LEU A 75 8.75 14.06 -13.90
N SER A 76 8.61 12.81 -14.33
CA SER A 76 7.58 11.92 -13.81
C SER A 76 7.78 11.63 -12.32
N ILE A 77 9.02 11.33 -11.91
CA ILE A 77 9.39 11.11 -10.51
C ILE A 77 9.13 12.36 -9.65
N ALA A 78 9.28 13.56 -10.21
CA ALA A 78 8.96 14.80 -9.51
C ALA A 78 7.44 15.05 -9.42
N ILE A 79 6.71 14.89 -10.52
CA ILE A 79 5.28 15.25 -10.63
C ILE A 79 4.41 14.27 -9.83
N THR A 80 4.71 12.98 -9.84
CA THR A 80 3.81 11.98 -9.23
C THR A 80 3.67 12.16 -7.71
N PRO A 81 4.75 12.29 -6.91
CA PRO A 81 4.64 12.59 -5.49
C PRO A 81 4.00 13.94 -5.21
N LEU A 82 4.29 14.96 -6.02
CA LEU A 82 3.66 16.28 -5.88
C LEU A 82 2.15 16.23 -6.14
N MET A 83 1.70 15.41 -7.11
CA MET A 83 0.28 15.17 -7.37
C MET A 83 -0.38 14.45 -6.18
N GLY A 84 0.26 13.39 -5.66
CA GLY A 84 -0.22 12.70 -4.47
C GLY A 84 -0.32 13.63 -3.25
N PHE A 85 0.72 14.44 -3.01
CA PHE A 85 0.72 15.43 -1.95
C PHE A 85 -0.36 16.50 -2.15
N GLY A 86 -0.58 16.95 -3.39
CA GLY A 86 -1.65 17.89 -3.73
C GLY A 86 -3.04 17.31 -3.43
N MET A 87 -3.26 16.02 -3.71
CA MET A 87 -4.51 15.33 -3.42
C MET A 87 -4.82 15.25 -1.92
N ASN A 88 -3.80 15.28 -1.05
CA ASN A 88 -3.99 15.29 0.40
C ASN A 88 -4.80 16.52 0.91
N TYR A 89 -4.72 17.64 0.19
CA TYR A 89 -5.48 18.84 0.53
C TYR A 89 -6.90 18.85 -0.05
N THR A 90 -7.24 17.87 -0.89
CA THR A 90 -8.58 17.72 -1.43
C THR A 90 -9.43 16.81 -0.55
N SER A 91 -10.75 16.96 -0.62
CA SER A 91 -11.70 16.09 0.09
C SER A 91 -11.61 14.61 -0.31
N TRP A 92 -10.91 14.29 -1.41
CA TRP A 92 -10.72 12.93 -1.89
C TRP A 92 -9.52 12.21 -1.24
N GLY A 93 -8.54 12.95 -0.72
CA GLY A 93 -7.33 12.42 -0.09
C GLY A 93 -6.42 11.62 -1.03
N ILE A 94 -5.38 11.00 -0.46
CA ILE A 94 -4.44 10.12 -1.19
C ILE A 94 -5.08 8.73 -1.38
N ARG A 95 -6.08 8.66 -2.25
CA ARG A 95 -6.73 7.41 -2.67
C ARG A 95 -6.33 7.05 -4.10
N GLU A 96 -6.49 5.79 -4.46
CA GLU A 96 -6.12 5.29 -5.78
C GLU A 96 -6.85 6.03 -6.92
N ILE A 97 -8.18 6.11 -6.86
CA ILE A 97 -9.00 6.71 -7.95
C ILE A 97 -8.68 8.20 -8.19
N PRO A 98 -8.62 9.08 -7.16
CA PRO A 98 -8.26 10.48 -7.34
C PRO A 98 -6.85 10.69 -7.90
N VAL A 99 -5.88 9.91 -7.42
CA VAL A 99 -4.48 10.01 -7.89
C VAL A 99 -4.38 9.56 -9.35
N LEU A 100 -5.02 8.44 -9.71
CA LEU A 100 -5.09 7.97 -11.09
C LEU A 100 -5.73 9.03 -11.99
N ALA A 101 -6.92 9.51 -11.63
CA ALA A 101 -7.64 10.53 -12.41
C ALA A 101 -6.83 11.82 -12.57
N GLY A 102 -6.14 12.26 -11.51
CA GLY A 102 -5.28 13.43 -11.54
C GLY A 102 -4.08 13.27 -12.48
N LEU A 103 -3.36 12.15 -12.39
CA LEU A 103 -2.23 11.84 -13.28
C LEU A 103 -2.68 11.67 -14.73
N SER A 104 -3.78 10.97 -14.98
CA SER A 104 -4.34 10.77 -16.32
C SER A 104 -4.77 12.09 -16.93
N ALA A 105 -5.50 12.93 -16.19
CA ALA A 105 -5.90 14.26 -16.65
C ALA A 105 -4.68 15.15 -16.93
N PHE A 106 -3.70 15.19 -16.02
CA PHE A 106 -2.47 15.96 -16.21
C PHE A 106 -1.69 15.51 -17.46
N THR A 107 -1.57 14.20 -17.66
CA THR A 107 -0.86 13.63 -18.81
C THR A 107 -1.57 13.97 -20.11
N LEU A 108 -2.89 13.80 -20.18
CA LEU A 108 -3.68 14.11 -21.38
C LEU A 108 -3.68 15.61 -21.70
N LEU A 109 -3.80 16.48 -20.69
CA LEU A 109 -3.67 17.93 -20.85
C LEU A 109 -2.27 18.32 -21.37
N SER A 110 -1.22 17.68 -20.85
CA SER A 110 0.16 17.89 -21.30
C SER A 110 0.34 17.42 -22.74
N CYS A 111 -0.24 16.27 -23.13
CA CYS A 111 -0.28 15.81 -24.52
C CYS A 111 -0.99 16.82 -25.44
N GLY A 112 -2.12 17.39 -25.00
CA GLY A 112 -2.83 18.43 -25.73
C GLY A 112 -1.99 19.71 -25.90
N ALA A 113 -1.32 20.14 -24.84
CA ALA A 113 -0.40 21.27 -24.88
C ALA A 113 0.81 21.01 -25.80
N ALA A 114 1.37 19.80 -25.76
CA ALA A 114 2.44 19.37 -26.64
C ALA A 114 2.01 19.38 -28.11
N TYR A 115 0.85 18.81 -28.42
CA TYR A 115 0.27 18.83 -29.76
C TYR A 115 0.08 20.28 -30.25
N PHE A 116 -0.50 21.14 -29.41
CA PHE A 116 -0.71 22.54 -29.74
C PHE A 116 0.62 23.27 -30.02
N ARG A 117 1.63 23.09 -29.16
CA ARG A 117 2.94 23.73 -29.36
C ARG A 117 3.68 23.18 -30.58
N ARG A 118 3.61 21.88 -30.85
CA ARG A 118 4.17 21.27 -32.08
C ARG A 118 3.47 21.79 -33.34
N SER A 119 2.16 22.03 -33.28
CA SER A 119 1.39 22.57 -34.42
C SER A 119 1.75 24.00 -34.82
N ARG A 120 2.45 24.73 -33.94
CA ARG A 120 2.97 26.09 -34.19
C ARG A 120 4.38 26.10 -34.77
N LEU A 121 5.05 24.95 -34.84
CA LEU A 121 6.38 24.82 -35.42
C LEU A 121 6.31 24.42 -36.89
N PRO A 122 7.29 24.81 -37.72
CA PRO A 122 7.46 24.24 -39.06
C PRO A 122 7.59 22.71 -39.01
N GLU A 123 7.02 22.00 -39.97
CA GLU A 123 6.99 20.51 -40.00
C GLU A 123 8.39 19.87 -39.97
N THR A 124 9.41 20.61 -40.42
CA THR A 124 10.82 20.18 -40.39
C THR A 124 11.45 20.23 -39.00
N GLU A 125 10.96 21.11 -38.11
CA GLU A 125 11.51 21.35 -36.77
C GLU A 125 10.72 20.68 -35.66
N ALA A 126 9.42 20.42 -35.88
CA ALA A 126 8.56 19.75 -34.92
C ALA A 126 9.01 18.29 -34.69
N PHE A 127 9.11 17.87 -33.43
CA PHE A 127 9.40 16.47 -33.14
C PHE A 127 8.23 15.57 -33.53
N ASN A 128 8.52 14.57 -34.36
CA ASN A 128 7.58 13.55 -34.76
C ASN A 128 8.35 12.23 -34.94
N ILE A 129 7.83 11.17 -34.33
CA ILE A 129 8.31 9.80 -34.53
C ILE A 129 7.45 9.21 -35.64
N THR A 130 8.02 9.04 -36.83
CA THR A 130 7.37 8.28 -37.91
C THR A 130 7.53 6.78 -37.63
N GLY A 131 6.51 5.97 -37.88
CA GLY A 131 6.50 4.54 -37.51
C GLY A 131 7.68 3.71 -38.07
N GLU A 132 8.24 4.12 -39.21
CA GLU A 132 9.40 3.45 -39.83
C GLU A 132 10.73 3.76 -39.14
N THR A 133 10.86 4.93 -38.48
CA THR A 133 12.09 5.31 -37.76
C THR A 133 12.13 4.80 -36.32
N PHE A 134 11.00 4.49 -35.69
CA PHE A 134 10.99 4.05 -34.28
C PHE A 134 11.81 2.77 -34.03
N THR A 135 11.70 1.76 -34.89
CA THR A 135 12.42 0.49 -34.72
C THR A 135 13.90 0.58 -35.10
N SER A 136 14.24 1.44 -36.06
CA SER A 136 15.62 1.66 -36.47
C SER A 136 16.34 2.58 -35.48
N THR A 137 15.76 3.71 -35.07
CA THR A 137 16.41 4.65 -34.15
C THR A 137 16.62 4.05 -32.77
N LEU A 138 15.65 3.28 -32.22
CA LEU A 138 15.85 2.55 -30.97
C LEU A 138 16.98 1.50 -31.08
N LYS A 139 17.08 0.78 -32.20
CA LYS A 139 18.19 -0.15 -32.39
C LYS A 139 19.52 0.58 -32.51
N THR A 140 19.59 1.64 -33.29
CA THR A 140 20.86 2.32 -33.60
C THR A 140 21.35 3.17 -32.43
N GLU A 141 20.53 4.01 -31.80
CA GLU A 141 20.95 4.81 -30.63
C GLU A 141 21.30 3.92 -29.41
N ILE A 142 20.48 2.92 -29.09
CA ILE A 142 20.76 2.04 -27.95
C ILE A 142 21.95 1.11 -28.25
N PHE A 143 22.15 0.62 -29.48
CA PHE A 143 23.29 -0.27 -29.77
C PHE A 143 24.59 0.45 -30.15
N GLU A 144 24.56 1.67 -30.72
CA GLU A 144 25.78 2.43 -31.08
C GLU A 144 26.38 3.13 -29.87
N GLU A 145 25.57 3.71 -28.97
CA GLU A 145 26.09 4.43 -27.80
C GLU A 145 26.62 3.46 -26.73
N ILE A 146 26.10 2.23 -26.71
CA ILE A 146 26.66 1.12 -25.94
C ILE A 146 27.88 0.55 -26.68
N GLY A 147 28.97 1.32 -26.67
CA GLY A 147 30.22 1.02 -27.36
C GLY A 147 30.75 -0.41 -27.13
N TYR A 148 31.41 -0.96 -28.15
CA TYR A 148 32.01 -2.30 -28.12
C TYR A 148 33.09 -2.39 -27.02
N GLY A 149 32.78 -3.10 -25.92
CA GLY A 149 33.73 -3.37 -24.82
C GLY A 149 33.06 -3.72 -23.49
N THR A 150 33.84 -3.69 -22.40
CA THR A 150 33.40 -3.92 -21.00
C THR A 150 32.22 -3.03 -20.60
N SER A 151 32.14 -1.81 -21.15
CA SER A 151 31.02 -0.87 -20.94
C SER A 151 29.67 -1.42 -21.38
N LYS A 152 29.62 -2.25 -22.43
CA LYS A 152 28.39 -2.93 -22.87
C LYS A 152 27.92 -3.97 -21.87
N ALA A 153 28.85 -4.72 -21.28
CA ALA A 153 28.51 -5.70 -20.25
C ALA A 153 27.95 -5.00 -19.00
N PHE A 154 28.56 -3.90 -18.56
CA PHE A 154 28.06 -3.11 -17.43
C PHE A 154 26.70 -2.46 -17.72
N ALA A 155 26.51 -1.85 -18.90
CA ALA A 155 25.22 -1.28 -19.30
C ALA A 155 24.12 -2.34 -19.38
N THR A 156 24.43 -3.50 -19.97
CA THR A 156 23.48 -4.62 -20.05
C THR A 156 23.11 -5.15 -18.67
N LEU A 157 24.11 -5.31 -17.78
CA LEU A 157 23.90 -5.73 -16.40
C LEU A 157 23.05 -4.72 -15.63
N LEU A 158 23.25 -3.42 -15.86
CA LEU A 158 22.48 -2.35 -15.24
C LEU A 158 21.03 -2.36 -15.71
N VAL A 159 20.78 -2.53 -17.02
CA VAL A 159 19.41 -2.67 -17.55
C VAL A 159 18.73 -3.91 -16.98
N ILE A 160 19.43 -5.05 -16.93
CA ILE A 160 18.90 -6.29 -16.34
C ILE A 160 18.60 -6.09 -14.86
N SER A 161 19.48 -5.46 -14.09
CA SER A 161 19.27 -5.23 -12.65
C SER A 161 18.12 -4.27 -12.40
N MET A 162 17.95 -3.24 -13.23
CA MET A 162 16.82 -2.32 -13.18
C MET A 162 15.51 -3.04 -13.49
N LEU A 163 15.46 -3.84 -14.55
CA LEU A 163 14.28 -4.65 -14.89
C LEU A 163 13.95 -5.68 -13.81
N ALA A 164 14.96 -6.34 -13.24
CA ALA A 164 14.78 -7.28 -12.14
C ALA A 164 14.27 -6.58 -10.86
N SER A 165 14.77 -5.39 -10.57
CA SER A 165 14.32 -4.57 -9.44
C SER A 165 12.86 -4.13 -9.61
N LEU A 166 12.50 -3.62 -10.80
CA LEU A 166 11.12 -3.25 -11.12
C LEU A 166 10.19 -4.47 -11.08
N GLY A 167 10.64 -5.61 -11.62
CA GLY A 167 9.89 -6.87 -11.60
C GLY A 167 9.65 -7.39 -10.18
N SER A 168 10.67 -7.33 -9.32
CA SER A 168 10.54 -7.69 -7.90
C SER A 168 9.55 -6.78 -7.17
N LEU A 169 9.62 -5.47 -7.40
CA LEU A 169 8.67 -4.52 -6.81
C LEU A 169 7.24 -4.80 -7.28
N ALA A 170 7.06 -5.06 -8.57
CA ALA A 170 5.77 -5.45 -9.15
C ALA A 170 5.23 -6.76 -8.55
N TYR A 171 6.12 -7.74 -8.32
CA TYR A 171 5.76 -9.01 -7.69
C TYR A 171 5.32 -8.82 -6.23
N VAL A 172 6.05 -8.01 -5.45
CA VAL A 172 5.74 -7.74 -4.04
C VAL A 172 4.42 -6.97 -3.88
N ILE A 173 4.11 -6.05 -4.79
CA ILE A 173 2.84 -5.30 -4.78
C ILE A 173 1.67 -6.16 -5.28
N GLY A 174 1.88 -6.96 -6.33
CA GLY A 174 0.83 -7.75 -6.97
C GLY A 174 0.49 -9.07 -6.27
N SER A 175 1.37 -9.57 -5.40
CA SER A 175 1.09 -10.78 -4.61
C SER A 175 0.35 -10.39 -3.33
N PRO A 176 -0.86 -10.92 -3.07
CA PRO A 176 -1.50 -10.78 -1.77
C PRO A 176 -0.53 -11.34 -0.73
N ARG A 177 -0.01 -10.48 0.15
CA ARG A 177 0.62 -10.96 1.38
C ARG A 177 -0.51 -11.66 2.13
N GLY A 178 -0.45 -12.99 2.24
CA GLY A 178 -1.35 -13.68 3.16
C GLY A 178 -1.26 -12.96 4.51
N GLU A 179 -2.40 -12.69 5.13
CA GLU A 179 -2.43 -12.04 6.44
C GLU A 179 -1.50 -12.82 7.36
N GLU A 180 -0.60 -12.13 8.08
CA GLU A 180 0.24 -12.82 9.05
C GLU A 180 -0.69 -13.45 10.09
N PRO A 181 -0.55 -14.75 10.40
CA PRO A 181 -1.44 -15.40 11.37
C PRO A 181 -1.29 -14.72 12.73
N PHE A 182 -2.41 -14.28 13.30
CA PHE A 182 -2.43 -13.64 14.61
C PHE A 182 -3.71 -13.97 15.37
N THR A 183 -3.72 -13.67 16.66
CA THR A 183 -4.91 -13.74 17.52
C THR A 183 -5.14 -12.38 18.16
N GLU A 184 -6.38 -11.89 18.10
CA GLU A 184 -6.82 -10.71 18.85
C GLU A 184 -7.14 -11.12 20.29
N PHE A 185 -6.72 -10.32 21.25
CA PHE A 185 -7.04 -10.51 22.67
C PHE A 185 -7.24 -9.14 23.33
N TYR A 186 -8.46 -8.87 23.79
CA TYR A 186 -8.86 -7.54 24.26
C TYR A 186 -9.84 -7.59 25.43
N ILE A 187 -9.97 -6.48 26.15
CA ILE A 187 -10.94 -6.27 27.21
C ILE A 187 -11.84 -5.11 26.81
N LEU A 188 -13.13 -5.20 27.08
CA LEU A 188 -14.10 -4.12 26.93
C LEU A 188 -14.76 -3.82 28.28
N GLY A 189 -15.16 -2.56 28.46
CA GLY A 189 -16.04 -2.14 29.54
C GLY A 189 -17.47 -2.67 29.38
N PRO A 190 -18.35 -2.36 30.34
CA PRO A 190 -19.73 -2.87 30.37
C PRO A 190 -20.54 -2.58 29.09
N ASP A 191 -20.26 -1.46 28.44
CA ASP A 191 -20.96 -1.01 27.22
C ASP A 191 -20.38 -1.63 25.93
N ARG A 192 -19.52 -2.66 26.02
CA ARG A 192 -18.78 -3.27 24.88
C ARG A 192 -17.90 -2.26 24.12
N VAL A 193 -17.42 -1.25 24.82
CA VAL A 193 -16.46 -0.27 24.30
C VAL A 193 -15.16 -0.40 25.09
N ALA A 194 -14.02 -0.13 24.45
CA ALA A 194 -12.71 -0.16 25.08
C ALA A 194 -12.45 1.05 26.01
N GLU A 195 -13.46 1.48 26.74
CA GLU A 195 -13.47 2.64 27.65
C GLU A 195 -14.33 2.33 28.89
N ASN A 196 -14.26 3.19 29.90
CA ASN A 196 -15.09 3.12 31.11
C ASN A 196 -15.02 1.76 31.84
N TYR A 197 -13.81 1.18 31.90
CA TYR A 197 -13.58 -0.02 32.67
C TYR A 197 -13.87 0.24 34.16
N PRO A 198 -14.54 -0.69 34.87
CA PRO A 198 -14.63 -0.60 36.32
C PRO A 198 -13.23 -0.74 36.94
N THR A 199 -12.81 0.26 37.71
CA THR A 199 -11.46 0.30 38.33
C THR A 199 -11.49 0.34 39.85
N GLU A 200 -12.64 0.57 40.46
CA GLU A 200 -12.80 0.69 41.92
C GLU A 200 -13.62 -0.49 42.45
N TYR A 201 -13.07 -1.21 43.42
CA TYR A 201 -13.68 -2.40 44.00
C TYR A 201 -13.54 -2.42 45.52
N THR A 202 -14.38 -3.22 46.18
CA THR A 202 -14.22 -3.56 47.59
C THR A 202 -13.75 -5.01 47.73
N PRO A 203 -12.93 -5.33 48.76
CA PRO A 203 -12.48 -6.71 48.97
C PRO A 203 -13.66 -7.67 49.09
N GLY A 204 -13.68 -8.71 48.25
CA GLY A 204 -14.73 -9.73 48.23
C GLY A 204 -15.93 -9.43 47.34
N ASN A 205 -16.05 -8.22 46.77
CA ASN A 205 -17.05 -7.92 45.76
C ASN A 205 -16.56 -8.29 44.36
N SER A 206 -17.45 -8.85 43.54
CA SER A 206 -17.09 -9.25 42.17
C SER A 206 -17.15 -8.07 41.20
N GLY A 207 -16.16 -8.00 40.31
CA GLY A 207 -16.15 -7.14 39.13
C GLY A 207 -16.36 -7.96 37.86
N THR A 208 -16.93 -7.33 36.83
CA THR A 208 -17.14 -7.96 35.53
C THR A 208 -16.58 -7.08 34.43
N VAL A 209 -15.84 -7.68 33.51
CA VAL A 209 -15.38 -7.07 32.25
C VAL A 209 -15.67 -8.03 31.11
N ILE A 210 -15.78 -7.53 29.88
CA ILE A 210 -15.96 -8.38 28.71
C ILE A 210 -14.60 -8.69 28.12
N VAL A 211 -14.30 -9.97 27.87
CA VAL A 211 -13.02 -10.39 27.28
C VAL A 211 -13.30 -11.01 25.92
N GLY A 212 -12.55 -10.55 24.92
CA GLY A 212 -12.65 -11.03 23.54
C GLY A 212 -11.37 -11.74 23.09
N VAL A 213 -11.54 -12.90 22.46
CA VAL A 213 -10.50 -13.65 21.76
C VAL A 213 -10.99 -13.92 20.34
N LYS A 214 -10.18 -13.58 19.33
CA LYS A 214 -10.51 -13.87 17.93
C LYS A 214 -9.33 -14.45 17.19
N ASN A 215 -9.57 -15.57 16.51
CA ASN A 215 -8.52 -16.36 15.90
C ASN A 215 -8.35 -16.00 14.41
N HIS A 216 -7.18 -15.50 14.02
CA HIS A 216 -6.76 -15.27 12.63
C HIS A 216 -5.54 -16.12 12.23
N GLU A 217 -5.35 -17.27 12.89
CA GLU A 217 -4.15 -18.13 12.74
C GLU A 217 -4.22 -19.10 11.55
N HIS A 218 -5.27 -19.01 10.71
CA HIS A 218 -5.57 -19.93 9.59
C HIS A 218 -5.76 -21.41 9.97
N ARG A 219 -5.89 -21.72 11.27
CA ARG A 219 -6.10 -23.06 11.81
C ARG A 219 -6.92 -23.02 13.09
N ASN A 220 -7.40 -24.17 13.55
CA ASN A 220 -7.96 -24.30 14.90
C ASN A 220 -6.85 -24.10 15.95
N VAL A 221 -7.15 -23.36 17.01
CA VAL A 221 -6.24 -23.12 18.13
C VAL A 221 -6.97 -23.27 19.46
N ASP A 222 -6.37 -24.05 20.35
CA ASP A 222 -6.79 -24.20 21.74
C ASP A 222 -6.03 -23.21 22.63
N TYR A 223 -6.78 -22.27 23.20
CA TYR A 223 -6.29 -21.27 24.11
C TYR A 223 -6.57 -21.66 25.57
N THR A 224 -5.69 -21.20 26.46
CA THR A 224 -5.92 -21.24 27.91
C THR A 224 -5.84 -19.82 28.45
N MET A 225 -6.91 -19.34 29.06
CA MET A 225 -6.95 -18.02 29.69
C MET A 225 -6.66 -18.13 31.19
N GLU A 226 -5.84 -17.23 31.71
CA GLU A 226 -5.63 -17.03 33.13
C GLU A 226 -5.84 -15.56 33.51
N VAL A 227 -6.45 -15.33 34.68
CA VAL A 227 -6.51 -14.00 35.27
C VAL A 227 -5.65 -13.97 36.52
N ARG A 228 -4.84 -12.94 36.69
CA ARG A 228 -3.96 -12.76 37.84
C ARG A 228 -4.14 -11.36 38.43
N LEU A 229 -4.16 -11.28 39.75
CA LEU A 229 -4.10 -10.01 40.49
C LEU A 229 -2.78 -9.97 41.25
N GLU A 230 -1.89 -9.02 40.94
CA GLU A 230 -0.55 -8.94 41.57
C GLU A 230 0.19 -10.30 41.56
N ASN A 231 0.23 -10.96 40.40
CA ASN A 231 0.77 -12.31 40.21
C ASN A 231 0.05 -13.47 40.91
N HIS A 232 -1.05 -13.22 41.62
CA HIS A 232 -1.87 -14.26 42.24
C HIS A 232 -2.98 -14.69 41.28
N SER A 233 -3.00 -15.97 40.90
CA SER A 233 -4.02 -16.53 40.02
C SER A 233 -5.41 -16.45 40.66
N MET A 234 -6.39 -16.01 39.87
CA MET A 234 -7.80 -16.03 40.24
C MET A 234 -8.51 -17.17 39.48
N PRO A 235 -9.46 -17.86 40.14
CA PRO A 235 -10.18 -18.96 39.52
C PRO A 235 -11.10 -18.44 38.40
N LEU A 236 -11.08 -19.15 37.28
CA LEU A 236 -12.04 -18.99 36.18
C LEU A 236 -12.87 -20.27 36.01
N PRO A 237 -14.14 -20.17 35.59
CA PRO A 237 -14.92 -21.31 35.11
C PRO A 237 -14.21 -22.06 33.96
N GLU A 238 -14.41 -23.38 33.84
CA GLU A 238 -13.72 -24.18 32.82
C GLU A 238 -14.03 -23.75 31.38
N ASP A 239 -15.27 -23.32 31.12
CA ASP A 239 -15.77 -22.82 29.83
C ASP A 239 -15.19 -21.45 29.45
N GLN A 240 -14.69 -20.68 30.42
CA GLN A 240 -13.95 -19.44 30.17
C GLN A 240 -12.44 -19.65 30.17
N LYS A 241 -11.96 -20.69 30.84
CA LYS A 241 -10.54 -21.01 30.95
C LYS A 241 -10.01 -21.67 29.68
N TYR A 242 -10.76 -22.60 29.09
CA TYR A 242 -10.35 -23.36 27.90
C TYR A 242 -11.21 -22.96 26.71
N ILE A 243 -10.60 -22.34 25.71
CA ILE A 243 -11.29 -21.75 24.56
C ILE A 243 -10.71 -22.37 23.29
N SER A 244 -11.52 -23.06 22.49
CA SER A 244 -11.11 -23.59 21.19
C SER A 244 -11.80 -22.80 20.09
N LEU A 245 -11.03 -22.24 19.15
CA LEU A 245 -11.56 -21.41 18.07
C LEU A 245 -11.01 -21.85 16.72
N GLY A 246 -11.90 -21.98 15.74
CA GLY A 246 -11.56 -22.11 14.33
C GLY A 246 -11.04 -20.78 13.75
N HIS A 247 -10.53 -20.83 12.52
CA HIS A 247 -10.09 -19.62 11.82
C HIS A 247 -11.27 -18.67 11.60
N ASN A 248 -11.06 -17.39 11.92
CA ASN A 248 -12.03 -16.29 11.94
C ASN A 248 -13.19 -16.45 12.95
N GLU A 249 -13.08 -17.38 13.89
CA GLU A 249 -14.03 -17.51 14.99
C GLU A 249 -13.65 -16.58 16.15
N SER A 250 -14.66 -16.12 16.89
CA SER A 250 -14.52 -15.20 18.03
C SER A 250 -15.26 -15.73 19.24
N TRP A 251 -14.62 -15.59 20.40
CA TRP A 251 -15.21 -15.79 21.72
C TRP A 251 -15.23 -14.45 22.45
N GLU A 252 -16.40 -13.97 22.86
CA GLU A 252 -16.56 -12.71 23.59
C GLU A 252 -17.60 -12.89 24.70
N GLU A 253 -17.14 -12.96 25.95
CA GLU A 253 -17.99 -13.28 27.11
C GLU A 253 -17.66 -12.38 28.31
N PRO A 254 -18.64 -12.16 29.22
CA PRO A 254 -18.41 -11.47 30.47
C PRO A 254 -17.60 -12.35 31.44
N VAL A 255 -16.41 -11.89 31.79
CA VAL A 255 -15.51 -12.52 32.76
C VAL A 255 -15.67 -11.81 34.10
N THR A 256 -16.05 -12.59 35.11
CA THR A 256 -16.25 -12.09 36.48
C THR A 256 -15.09 -12.52 37.36
N PHE A 257 -14.53 -11.58 38.12
CA PHE A 257 -13.43 -11.81 39.05
C PHE A 257 -13.73 -11.19 40.40
N THR A 258 -13.13 -11.71 41.47
CA THR A 258 -13.38 -11.22 42.84
C THR A 258 -12.06 -10.90 43.53
N PRO A 259 -11.66 -9.62 43.59
CA PRO A 259 -10.45 -9.21 44.29
C PRO A 259 -10.56 -9.48 45.79
N SER A 260 -9.63 -10.24 46.36
CA SER A 260 -9.63 -10.63 47.78
C SER A 260 -8.63 -9.84 48.64
N VAL A 261 -7.71 -9.11 48.01
CA VAL A 261 -6.63 -8.36 48.67
C VAL A 261 -6.90 -6.86 48.51
N GLU A 262 -6.73 -6.12 49.60
CA GLU A 262 -6.83 -4.65 49.62
C GLU A 262 -5.53 -4.03 49.09
N GLY A 263 -5.65 -3.01 48.25
CA GLY A 263 -4.50 -2.33 47.66
C GLY A 263 -4.88 -1.28 46.62
N ASN A 264 -3.99 -0.30 46.42
CA ASN A 264 -4.16 0.75 45.42
C ASN A 264 -3.26 0.47 44.21
N ASN A 265 -3.74 0.81 43.01
CA ASN A 265 -3.07 0.66 41.73
C ASN A 265 -2.49 -0.75 41.54
N MET A 266 -3.34 -1.75 41.76
CA MET A 266 -3.01 -3.15 41.59
C MET A 266 -3.20 -3.56 40.13
N LYS A 267 -2.30 -4.40 39.64
CA LYS A 267 -2.32 -4.91 38.27
C LYS A 267 -3.21 -6.15 38.18
N LEU A 268 -4.32 -6.01 37.47
CA LEU A 268 -5.21 -7.09 37.06
C LEU A 268 -4.84 -7.53 35.64
N GLU A 269 -4.18 -8.68 35.51
CA GLU A 269 -3.69 -9.20 34.24
C GLU A 269 -4.58 -10.32 33.71
N PHE A 270 -4.85 -10.27 32.41
CA PHE A 270 -5.45 -11.35 31.63
C PHE A 270 -4.38 -11.88 30.70
N LEU A 271 -4.14 -13.18 30.76
CA LEU A 271 -3.09 -13.88 30.04
C LEU A 271 -3.73 -14.94 29.16
N LEU A 272 -3.37 -14.97 27.89
CA LEU A 272 -3.83 -15.96 26.93
C LEU A 272 -2.64 -16.80 26.48
N PHE A 273 -2.68 -18.09 26.79
CA PHE A 273 -1.69 -19.07 26.36
C PHE A 273 -2.23 -19.85 25.16
N ASN A 274 -1.33 -20.31 24.29
CA ASN A 274 -1.66 -21.20 23.19
C ASN A 274 -0.99 -22.57 23.38
N GLU A 275 -1.26 -23.51 22.47
CA GLU A 275 -0.70 -24.86 22.51
C GLU A 275 0.83 -24.92 22.36
N THR A 276 1.45 -23.87 21.81
CA THR A 276 2.87 -23.88 21.44
C THR A 276 3.79 -23.78 22.65
N GLU A 277 3.50 -22.84 23.56
CA GLU A 277 4.30 -22.60 24.75
C GLU A 277 3.37 -22.28 25.94
N LYS A 278 3.27 -23.21 26.88
CA LYS A 278 2.38 -23.07 28.04
C LYS A 278 3.02 -22.29 29.19
N SER A 279 4.32 -22.02 29.13
CA SER A 279 5.04 -21.30 30.17
C SER A 279 5.08 -19.78 29.95
N ILE A 280 4.87 -19.32 28.71
CA ILE A 280 4.93 -17.91 28.31
C ILE A 280 3.58 -17.52 27.68
N PRO A 281 2.93 -16.43 28.14
CA PRO A 281 1.67 -16.00 27.55
C PRO A 281 1.86 -15.59 26.08
N TYR A 282 0.98 -16.08 25.21
CA TYR A 282 0.97 -15.73 23.80
C TYR A 282 0.47 -14.29 23.56
N ARG A 283 -0.54 -13.89 24.34
CA ARG A 283 -1.06 -12.52 24.43
C ARG A 283 -1.36 -12.18 25.88
N ASN A 284 -1.27 -10.90 26.22
CA ASN A 284 -1.61 -10.41 27.54
C ASN A 284 -2.20 -9.00 27.46
N THR A 285 -3.14 -8.72 28.36
CA THR A 285 -3.73 -7.40 28.56
C THR A 285 -3.97 -7.19 30.05
N HIS A 286 -4.10 -5.94 30.49
CA HIS A 286 -4.23 -5.65 31.92
C HIS A 286 -5.04 -4.38 32.18
N LEU A 287 -5.58 -4.31 33.39
CA LEU A 287 -6.19 -3.12 33.97
C LEU A 287 -5.47 -2.77 35.28
N TRP A 288 -5.45 -1.48 35.60
CA TRP A 288 -5.04 -1.00 36.92
C TRP A 288 -6.30 -0.77 37.75
N ILE A 289 -6.40 -1.45 38.89
CA ILE A 289 -7.58 -1.41 39.75
C ILE A 289 -7.20 -1.00 41.17
N ASN A 290 -8.14 -0.39 41.87
CA ASN A 290 -8.07 -0.06 43.29
C ASN A 290 -9.06 -0.94 44.04
N VAL A 291 -8.62 -1.52 45.15
CA VAL A 291 -9.45 -2.34 46.03
C VAL A 291 -9.37 -1.75 47.43
N THR A 292 -10.40 -1.03 47.85
CA THR A 292 -10.47 -0.32 49.13
C THR A 292 -11.69 -0.75 49.93
N LYS A 293 -11.61 -0.73 51.26
CA LYS A 293 -12.78 -0.99 52.10
C LYS A 293 -13.74 0.20 52.04
N GLU A 294 -15.04 -0.07 51.96
CA GLU A 294 -16.06 0.95 52.23
C GLU A 294 -15.82 1.51 53.64
N THR A 295 -15.74 2.85 53.72
CA THR A 295 -15.51 3.59 54.96
C THR A 295 -16.83 3.91 55.66
#